data_AF-W6THU1-F1
#
_entry.id   AF-W6THU1-F1
#
_cell.length_a   1.000
_cell.length_b   1.000
_cell.length_c   1.000
_cell.angle_alpha   90.00
_cell.angle_beta   90.00
_cell.angle_gamma   90.00
#
_symmetry.space_group_name_H-M   'P 1'
#
loop_
_entity.id
_entity.type
_entity.pdbx_description
1 polymer ?
#
loop_
_entity_poly.entity_id
_entity_poly.type
_entity_poly.pdbx_seq_one_letter_code
_entity_poly.pdbx_strand_id
1 'polypeptide(L)'
;MSLRILVSGEIVGKPGVFVVKNFLHSFKQKNKIDFVISGNNFTTGFRGLCKRHAFLLKKYGVDVLTLGENAFVRAGLSDELDRYNFILKPLNCPARLKGY
;
A
#
# COMPACT_ATOMS: atom_id res chain seq x y z
N MET A 1 -23.57 -13.55 -4.82
CA MET A 1 -22.78 -12.32 -5.11
C MET A 1 -21.34 -12.73 -5.30
N SER A 2 -20.62 -12.16 -6.26
CA SER A 2 -19.18 -12.39 -6.44
C SER A 2 -18.40 -11.16 -5.98
N LEU A 3 -17.24 -11.39 -5.36
CA LEU A 3 -16.30 -10.34 -4.95
C LEU A 3 -15.17 -10.28 -5.98
N ARG A 4 -14.86 -9.09 -6.49
CA ARG A 4 -13.76 -8.86 -7.42
C ARG A 4 -12.63 -8.10 -6.74
N ILE A 5 -11.48 -8.76 -6.64
CA ILE A 5 -10.27 -8.22 -6.00
C ILE A 5 -9.26 -7.87 -7.08
N LEU A 6 -8.74 -6.64 -7.05
CA LEU A 6 -7.57 -6.24 -7.81
C LEU A 6 -6.33 -6.35 -6.93
N VAL A 7 -5.41 -7.23 -7.32
CA VAL A 7 -4.05 -7.25 -6.76
C VAL A 7 -3.15 -6.52 -7.75
N SER A 8 -2.78 -5.30 -7.41
CA SER A 8 -1.84 -4.50 -8.18
C SER A 8 -0.41 -4.93 -7.88
N GLY A 9 0.46 -4.77 -8.88
CA GLY A 9 1.90 -4.87 -8.66
C GLY A 9 2.43 -3.77 -7.75
N GLU A 10 3.76 -3.67 -7.75
CA GLU A 10 4.46 -2.69 -6.93
C GLU A 10 4.23 -1.25 -7.41
N ILE A 11 3.83 -0.36 -6.49
CA ILE A 11 3.70 1.07 -6.77
C ILE A 11 5.06 1.72 -6.54
N VAL A 12 5.76 2.02 -7.63
CA VAL A 12 7.13 2.54 -7.60
C VAL A 12 7.17 4.06 -7.74
N GLY A 13 7.69 4.73 -6.72
CA GLY A 13 7.97 6.17 -6.76
C GLY A 13 6.77 7.08 -7.03
N LYS A 14 7.08 8.35 -7.35
CA LYS A 14 6.07 9.34 -7.77
C LYS A 14 5.28 8.93 -9.02
N PRO A 15 5.88 8.31 -10.06
CA PRO A 15 5.13 7.88 -11.24
C PRO A 15 4.05 6.85 -10.90
N GLY A 16 4.34 5.86 -10.06
CA GLY A 16 3.35 4.87 -9.63
C GLY A 16 2.18 5.51 -8.87
N VAL A 17 2.47 6.42 -7.94
CA VAL A 17 1.44 7.17 -7.20
C VAL A 17 0.60 8.03 -8.16
N PHE A 18 1.20 8.63 -9.19
CA PHE A 18 0.49 9.41 -10.21
C PHE A 18 -0.47 8.54 -11.03
N VAL A 19 -0.06 7.33 -11.43
CA VAL A 19 -0.94 6.40 -12.15
C VAL A 19 -2.13 6.02 -11.27
N VAL A 20 -1.90 5.66 -10.01
CA VAL A 20 -2.97 5.29 -9.08
C VAL A 20 -3.97 6.42 -8.91
N LYS A 21 -3.48 7.65 -8.70
CA LYS A 21 -4.31 8.86 -8.54
C LYS A 21 -5.26 9.06 -9.72
N ASN A 22 -4.79 8.88 -10.95
CA ASN A 22 -5.55 9.27 -12.15
C ASN A 22 -6.37 8.13 -12.76
N PHE A 23 -5.97 6.86 -12.55
CA PHE A 23 -6.56 5.73 -13.28
C PHE A 23 -7.29 4.72 -12.39
N LEU A 24 -6.93 4.58 -11.10
CA LEU A 24 -7.50 3.51 -10.27
C LEU A 24 -9.02 3.62 -10.15
N HIS A 25 -9.54 4.84 -9.96
CA HIS A 25 -10.97 5.05 -9.77
C HIS A 25 -11.82 4.61 -10.98
N SER A 26 -11.47 5.08 -12.18
CA SER A 26 -12.18 4.70 -13.42
C SER A 26 -12.01 3.21 -13.73
N PHE A 27 -10.83 2.64 -13.45
CA PHE A 27 -10.58 1.22 -13.59
C PHE A 27 -11.43 0.37 -12.64
N LYS A 28 -11.59 0.79 -11.37
CA LYS A 28 -12.48 0.13 -10.40
C LYS A 28 -13.92 0.11 -10.90
N GLN A 29 -14.44 1.25 -11.37
CA GLN A 29 -15.82 1.34 -11.87
C GLN A 29 -16.04 0.45 -13.09
N LYS A 30 -15.16 0.55 -14.10
CA LYS A 30 -15.30 -0.21 -15.36
C LYS A 30 -15.31 -1.73 -15.13
N ASN A 31 -14.48 -2.20 -14.20
CA ASN A 31 -14.31 -3.64 -13.95
C ASN A 31 -15.13 -4.16 -12.77
N LYS A 32 -15.90 -3.28 -12.10
CA LYS A 32 -16.67 -3.60 -10.89
C LYS A 32 -15.78 -4.21 -9.78
N ILE A 33 -14.64 -3.56 -9.50
CA ILE A 33 -13.69 -4.02 -8.47
C ILE A 33 -14.15 -3.54 -7.10
N ASP A 34 -14.27 -4.48 -6.17
CA ASP A 34 -14.75 -4.24 -4.81
C ASP A 34 -13.61 -3.95 -3.83
N PHE A 35 -12.43 -4.54 -4.06
CA PHE A 35 -11.29 -4.45 -3.15
C PHE A 35 -9.95 -4.37 -3.89
N VAL A 36 -9.03 -3.54 -3.41
CA VAL A 36 -7.73 -3.30 -4.04
C VAL A 36 -6.58 -3.52 -3.06
N ILE A 37 -5.63 -4.35 -3.46
CA ILE A 37 -4.37 -4.61 -2.75
C ILE A 37 -3.22 -4.11 -3.62
N SER A 38 -2.21 -3.47 -3.05
CA SER A 38 -0.98 -3.11 -3.77
C SER A 38 0.28 -3.39 -2.97
N GLY A 39 1.39 -3.65 -3.68
CA GLY A 39 2.75 -3.66 -3.11
C GLY A 39 3.33 -2.25 -3.04
N ASN A 40 4.03 -1.93 -1.94
CA ASN A 40 4.51 -0.56 -1.67
C ASN A 40 5.92 -0.51 -1.06
N ASN A 41 6.72 -1.55 -1.27
CA ASN A 41 8.11 -1.65 -0.87
C ASN A 41 9.03 -0.55 -1.46
N PHE A 42 8.65 0.08 -2.56
CA PHE A 42 9.46 1.05 -3.32
C PHE A 42 8.73 2.38 -3.62
N THR A 43 7.62 2.64 -2.93
CA THR A 43 6.77 3.81 -3.22
C THR A 43 7.43 5.15 -2.89
N THR A 44 8.19 5.23 -1.79
CA THR A 44 8.80 6.49 -1.37
C THR A 44 10.30 6.46 -1.59
N GLY A 45 10.78 7.27 -2.54
CA GLY A 45 12.22 7.40 -2.85
C GLY A 45 12.88 6.07 -3.23
N PHE A 46 12.12 5.18 -3.87
CA PHE A 46 12.58 3.83 -4.26
C PHE A 46 13.08 2.98 -3.10
N ARG A 47 12.63 3.27 -1.87
CA ARG A 47 12.95 2.46 -0.68
C ARG A 47 11.96 2.74 0.46
N GLY A 48 11.07 1.79 0.68
CA GLY A 48 10.03 1.82 1.70
C GLY A 48 8.87 2.75 1.36
N LEU A 49 8.01 2.92 2.35
CA LEU A 49 6.80 3.75 2.30
C LEU A 49 6.87 4.81 3.40
N CYS A 50 6.38 6.02 3.14
CA CYS A 50 6.20 7.05 4.17
C CYS A 50 4.72 7.25 4.43
N LYS A 51 4.36 7.75 5.63
CA LYS A 51 2.96 8.01 6.02
C LYS A 51 2.19 8.77 4.95
N ARG A 52 2.76 9.87 4.43
CA ARG A 52 2.11 10.71 3.41
C ARG A 52 1.71 9.91 2.18
N HIS A 53 2.57 9.06 1.64
CA HIS A 53 2.23 8.24 0.47
C HIS A 53 1.23 7.14 0.83
N ALA A 54 1.33 6.51 2.01
CA ALA A 54 0.36 5.52 2.46
C ALA A 54 -1.07 6.09 2.49
N PHE A 55 -1.24 7.26 3.10
CA PHE A 55 -2.54 7.94 3.18
C PHE A 55 -3.04 8.43 1.82
N LEU A 56 -2.15 8.87 0.92
CA LEU A 56 -2.54 9.23 -0.44
C LEU A 56 -3.08 8.02 -1.21
N LEU A 57 -2.39 6.88 -1.16
CA LEU A 57 -2.83 5.66 -1.82
C LEU A 57 -4.16 5.14 -1.26
N LYS A 58 -4.32 5.17 0.07
CA LYS A 58 -5.59 4.85 0.72
C LYS A 58 -6.71 5.78 0.23
N LYS A 59 -6.45 7.09 0.17
CA LYS A 59 -7.40 8.09 -0.36
C LYS A 59 -7.74 7.86 -1.85
N TYR A 60 -6.80 7.35 -2.64
CA TYR A 60 -7.01 7.06 -4.06
C TYR A 60 -7.73 5.73 -4.31
N GLY A 61 -8.08 4.99 -3.26
CA GLY A 61 -8.94 3.81 -3.33
C GLY A 61 -8.19 2.47 -3.29
N VAL A 62 -6.93 2.47 -2.85
CA VAL A 62 -6.23 1.24 -2.46
C VAL A 62 -6.69 0.84 -1.06
N ASP A 63 -7.19 -0.39 -0.92
CA ASP A 63 -7.79 -0.84 0.33
C ASP A 63 -6.75 -1.37 1.31
N VAL A 64 -5.75 -2.12 0.82
CA VAL A 64 -4.64 -2.66 1.61
C VAL A 64 -3.30 -2.40 0.91
N LEU A 65 -2.33 -1.94 1.69
CA LEU A 65 -0.95 -1.71 1.30
C LEU A 65 -0.09 -2.82 1.90
N THR A 66 0.50 -3.67 1.06
CA THR A 66 1.50 -4.64 1.51
C THR A 66 2.90 -4.05 1.41
N LEU A 67 3.75 -4.38 2.37
CA LEU A 67 5.16 -4.03 2.41
C LEU A 67 6.03 -5.28 2.21
N GLY A 68 7.33 -5.05 1.96
CA GLY A 68 8.33 -6.11 1.84
C GLY A 68 9.50 -5.87 2.78
N GLU A 69 10.69 -6.26 2.34
CA GLU A 69 11.96 -6.10 3.06
C GLU A 69 12.27 -4.64 3.48
N ASN A 70 11.73 -3.65 2.78
CA ASN A 70 11.93 -2.23 3.08
C ASN A 70 10.84 -1.64 4.01
N ALA A 71 10.01 -2.48 4.64
CA ALA A 71 8.92 -2.04 5.53
C ALA A 71 9.37 -1.08 6.65
N PHE A 72 10.60 -1.26 7.16
CA PHE A 72 11.10 -0.56 8.35
C PHE A 72 12.16 0.51 8.05
N VAL A 73 12.43 0.81 6.77
CA VAL A 73 13.51 1.75 6.39
C VAL A 73 13.18 3.20 6.74
N ARG A 74 11.89 3.55 6.86
CA ARG A 74 11.44 4.93 7.08
C ARG A 74 10.88 5.12 8.49
N ALA A 75 11.69 5.77 9.33
CA ALA A 75 11.28 6.25 10.64
C ALA A 75 9.96 7.05 10.55
N GLY A 76 9.18 6.99 11.61
CA GLY A 76 7.84 7.54 11.67
C GLY A 76 6.77 6.56 11.21
N LEU A 77 6.83 6.02 9.97
CA LEU A 77 5.84 5.02 9.54
C LEU A 77 6.05 3.70 10.30
N SER A 78 7.30 3.22 10.33
CA SER A 78 7.69 1.98 11.01
C SER A 78 7.28 1.95 12.49
N ASP A 79 7.32 3.10 13.16
CA ASP A 79 7.10 3.22 14.60
C ASP A 79 5.61 3.17 14.99
N GLU A 80 4.73 3.24 13.99
CA GLU A 80 3.28 3.36 14.15
C GLU A 80 2.51 2.36 13.27
N LEU A 81 3.16 1.34 12.69
CA LEU A 81 2.51 0.37 11.81
C LEU A 81 1.27 -0.29 12.44
N ASP A 82 1.31 -0.59 13.75
CA ASP A 82 0.16 -1.16 14.49
C ASP A 82 -1.09 -0.26 14.48
N ARG A 83 -0.94 1.03 14.21
CA ARG A 83 -2.06 2.00 14.17
C ARG A 83 -2.82 1.95 12.85
N TYR A 84 -2.30 1.28 11.83
CA TYR A 84 -2.84 1.31 10.47
C TYR A 84 -3.26 -0.09 10.02
N ASN A 85 -4.54 -0.41 10.20
CA ASN A 85 -5.13 -1.70 9.81
C ASN A 85 -5.14 -1.98 8.29
N PHE A 86 -4.75 -1.00 7.47
CA PHE A 86 -4.68 -1.10 6.02
C PHE A 86 -3.24 -1.25 5.50
N ILE A 87 -2.25 -1.38 6.39
CA ILE A 87 -0.85 -1.58 6.05
C ILE A 87 -0.39 -2.90 6.65
N LEU A 88 0.08 -3.82 5.81
CA LEU A 88 0.55 -5.14 6.21
C LEU A 88 2.06 -5.25 6.01
N LYS A 89 2.76 -5.74 7.04
CA LYS A 89 4.18 -6.12 6.92
C LYS A 89 4.31 -7.61 6.56
N PRO A 90 5.50 -8.06 6.14
CA PRO A 90 5.75 -9.49 6.00
C PRO A 90 5.51 -10.23 7.31
N LEU A 91 4.77 -11.34 7.25
CA LEU A 91 4.44 -12.16 8.41
C LEU A 91 5.68 -12.76 9.08
N ASN A 92 6.72 -13.06 8.30
CA ASN A 92 7.98 -13.63 8.76
C ASN A 92 8.94 -12.62 9.43
N CYS A 93 8.51 -11.39 9.68
CA CYS A 93 9.29 -10.43 10.45
C CYS A 93 9.34 -10.81 11.94
N PRO A 94 10.45 -10.52 12.65
CA PRO A 94 10.53 -10.73 14.10
C PRO A 94 9.35 -10.09 14.84
N ALA A 95 8.74 -10.82 15.77
CA ALA A 95 7.55 -10.37 16.51
C ALA A 95 7.75 -9.07 17.31
N ARG A 96 9.00 -8.70 17.62
CA ARG A 96 9.35 -7.41 18.26
C ARG A 96 9.09 -6.19 17.36
N LEU A 97 8.94 -6.38 16.05
CA LEU A 97 8.69 -5.31 15.09
C LEU A 97 7.19 -5.04 15.01
N LYS A 98 6.84 -3.75 15.08
CA LYS A 98 5.47 -3.25 15.00
C LYS A 98 4.83 -3.55 13.65
N GLY A 99 3.51 -3.62 13.64
CA GLY A 99 2.63 -3.86 12.49
C GLY A 99 1.94 -5.21 12.53
N TYR A 100 0.85 -5.32 11.77
CA TYR A 100 0.22 -6.60 11.43
C TYR A 100 1.02 -7.28 10.32
#